data_AF-A0A7L5AMH6-F1
#
_entry.id   AF-A0A7L5AMH6-F1
#
_cell.length_a   1.000
_cell.length_b   1.000
_cell.length_c   1.000
_cell.angle_alpha   90.00
_cell.angle_beta   90.00
_cell.angle_gamma   90.00
#
_symmetry.space_group_name_H-M   'P 1'
#
loop_
_entity.id
_entity.type
_entity.pdbx_description
1 polymer ?
#
loop_
_entity_poly.entity_id
_entity_poly.type
_entity_poly.pdbx_seq_one_letter_code
_entity_poly.pdbx_strand_id
1 'polypeptide(L)' 'MFPTKGFAVSLPNEQSPQQRIPAPDESTIPVLEVDQTIAPRPEEEIADVLRTKPDVEDHSQHPE' A
#
# COMPACT_ATOMS: atom_id res chain seq x y z
N MET A 1 30.57 -9.16 -13.30
CA MET A 1 30.06 -7.98 -12.56
C MET A 1 29.01 -7.31 -13.42
N PHE A 2 27.74 -7.63 -13.20
CA PHE A 2 26.63 -6.94 -13.84
C PHE A 2 25.98 -6.05 -12.78
N PRO A 3 25.90 -4.73 -12.97
CA PRO A 3 25.22 -3.89 -12.01
C PRO A 3 23.72 -4.22 -12.10
N THR A 4 23.16 -4.77 -11.02
CA THR A 4 21.71 -4.95 -10.89
C THR A 4 21.09 -3.57 -10.83
N LYS A 5 20.71 -3.07 -12.00
CA LYS A 5 19.94 -1.85 -12.18
C LYS A 5 18.64 -2.08 -11.42
N GLY A 6 18.52 -1.48 -10.24
CA GLY A 6 17.29 -1.49 -9.46
C GLY A 6 16.14 -1.16 -10.38
N PHE A 7 15.13 -2.03 -10.39
CA PHE A 7 13.91 -1.77 -11.13
C PHE A 7 13.28 -0.56 -10.45
N ALA A 8 13.54 0.64 -10.98
CA ALA A 8 12.84 1.83 -10.58
C ALA A 8 11.38 1.55 -10.88
N VAL A 9 10.60 1.24 -9.83
CA VAL A 9 9.16 1.26 -9.89
C VAL A 9 8.81 2.71 -10.18
N SER A 10 8.70 3.04 -11.46
CA SER A 10 7.97 4.24 -11.85
C SER A 10 6.56 4.01 -11.34
N LEU A 11 6.23 4.60 -10.19
CA LEU A 11 4.84 4.74 -9.79
C LEU A 11 4.14 5.30 -11.03
N PRO A 12 3.06 4.67 -11.52
CA PRO A 12 2.24 5.29 -12.53
C PRO A 12 1.84 6.63 -11.93
N ASN A 13 2.41 7.70 -12.51
CA ASN A 13 2.17 9.10 -12.24
C ASN A 13 1.08 9.24 -11.19
N GLU A 14 1.46 9.38 -9.91
CA GLU A 14 0.53 9.84 -8.89
C GLU A 14 -0.05 11.10 -9.51
N GLN A 15 -1.27 10.96 -10.02
CA GLN A 15 -2.15 12.06 -10.28
C GLN A 15 -2.29 12.64 -8.89
N SER A 16 -1.38 13.54 -8.53
CA SER A 16 -1.66 14.60 -7.59
C SER A 16 -3.01 15.06 -8.09
N PRO A 17 -4.11 14.78 -7.36
CA PRO A 17 -5.42 15.17 -7.83
C PRO A 17 -5.26 16.66 -7.99
N GLN A 18 -5.19 17.12 -9.25
CA GLN A 18 -5.05 18.53 -9.56
C GLN A 18 -6.09 19.18 -8.68
N GLN A 19 -5.65 20.05 -7.78
CA GLN A 19 -6.45 20.54 -6.66
C GLN A 19 -7.63 21.33 -7.24
N ARG A 20 -8.64 20.60 -7.72
CA ARG A 20 -9.78 21.08 -8.48
C ARG A 20 -10.78 21.45 -7.42
N ILE A 21 -11.20 22.70 -7.47
CA ILE A 21 -12.33 23.16 -6.68
C ILE A 21 -13.54 22.33 -7.13
N PRO A 22 -14.19 21.56 -6.23
CA PRO A 22 -15.38 20.78 -6.56
C PRO A 22 -16.45 21.70 -7.18
N ALA A 23 -17.22 21.17 -8.13
CA ALA A 23 -18.38 21.91 -8.62
C ALA A 23 -19.39 22.17 -7.48
N PRO A 24 -20.31 23.15 -7.60
CA PRO A 24 -21.27 23.46 -6.54
C PRO A 24 -22.10 22.26 -6.05
N ASP A 25 -22.32 21.28 -6.92
CA ASP A 25 -23.08 20.05 -6.65
C ASP A 25 -22.18 18.85 -6.29
N GLU A 26 -20.86 19.01 -6.32
CA GLU A 26 -19.90 17.97 -5.92
C GLU A 26 -19.56 18.10 -4.42
N SER A 27 -19.56 16.98 -3.70
CA SER A 27 -19.18 16.97 -2.29
C SER A 27 -17.72 17.38 -2.14
N THR A 28 -17.48 18.45 -1.38
CA THR A 28 -16.12 18.85 -0.97
C THR A 28 -15.54 17.95 0.10
N ILE A 29 -16.36 17.14 0.76
CA ILE A 29 -15.92 16.18 1.77
C ILE A 29 -15.53 14.90 1.03
N PRO A 30 -14.27 14.45 1.13
CA PRO A 30 -13.86 13.14 0.60
C PRO A 30 -14.73 12.04 1.20
N VAL A 31 -15.09 11.05 0.38
CA VAL A 31 -15.78 9.86 0.87
C VAL A 31 -14.87 9.19 1.89
N LEU A 32 -15.31 9.11 3.15
CA LEU A 32 -14.58 8.38 4.18
C LEU A 32 -14.51 6.89 3.78
N GLU A 33 -13.37 6.26 4.06
CA GLU A 33 -13.24 4.80 3.99
C GLU A 33 -14.32 4.12 4.84
N VAL A 34 -14.56 2.84 4.58
CA VAL A 34 -15.56 2.04 5.31
C VAL A 34 -15.42 2.24 6.82
N ASP A 35 -16.55 2.38 7.51
CA ASP A 35 -16.61 2.59 8.95
C ASP A 35 -15.76 1.52 9.66
N GLN A 36 -14.89 1.93 10.60
CA GLN A 36 -14.02 1.03 11.36
C GLN A 36 -14.80 0.03 12.23
N THR A 37 -16.11 0.21 12.38
CA THR A 37 -17.02 -0.75 13.01
C THR A 37 -17.42 -1.90 12.07
N ILE A 38 -17.15 -1.78 10.77
CA ILE A 38 -17.28 -2.87 9.81
C ILE A 38 -16.10 -3.80 10.02
N ALA A 39 -16.40 -5.09 10.17
CA ALA A 39 -15.36 -6.10 10.31
C ALA A 39 -14.37 -6.03 9.14
N PRO A 40 -13.06 -6.26 9.40
CA PRO A 40 -12.05 -6.37 8.37
C PRO A 40 -12.52 -7.30 7.24
N ARG A 41 -12.07 -7.00 6.02
CA ARG A 41 -12.33 -7.91 4.91
C ARG A 41 -11.67 -9.27 5.21
N PRO A 42 -12.28 -10.40 4.83
CA PRO A 42 -11.71 -11.72 5.15
C PRO A 42 -10.28 -11.91 4.66
N GLU A 43 -9.89 -11.32 3.53
CA GLU A 43 -8.52 -11.40 3.01
C GLU A 43 -7.48 -10.70 3.90
N GLU A 44 -7.87 -9.63 4.58
CA GLU A 44 -6.99 -8.84 5.45
C GLU A 44 -6.64 -9.63 6.72
N GLU A 45 -7.64 -10.26 7.35
CA GLU A 45 -7.44 -11.12 8.52
C GLU A 45 -6.47 -12.27 8.22
N ILE A 46 -6.58 -12.88 7.03
CA ILE A 46 -5.68 -13.97 6.61
C ILE A 46 -4.24 -13.46 6.44
N ALA A 47 -4.06 -12.27 5.87
CA ALA A 47 -2.73 -11.67 5.69
C ALA A 47 -2.03 -11.40 7.03
N ASP A 48 -2.78 -10.91 8.02
CA ASP A 48 -2.26 -10.68 9.37
C ASP A 48 -1.84 -11.99 10.05
N VAL A 49 -2.65 -13.05 9.95
CA VAL A 49 -2.32 -14.37 10.49
C VAL A 49 -1.05 -14.93 9.84
N LEU A 50 -0.89 -14.76 8.53
CA LEU A 50 0.31 -15.21 7.81
C LEU A 50 1.56 -14.42 8.22
N ARG A 51 1.41 -13.13 8.54
CA ARG A 51 2.50 -12.25 9.00
C ARG A 51 2.82 -12.39 10.49
N THR A 52 1.89 -12.92 11.29
CA THR A 52 2.05 -13.05 12.75
C THR A 52 3.24 -13.93 13.14
N LYS A 53 3.66 -14.85 12.27
CA LYS A 53 4.86 -15.65 12.52
C LYS A 53 6.09 -14.79 12.16
N PRO A 54 6.92 -14.39 13.15
CA PRO A 54 8.17 -13.74 12.82
C PRO A 54 9.02 -14.69 11.98
N ASP A 55 9.63 -14.16 10.93
CA ASP A 55 10.67 -14.87 10.22
C ASP A 55 11.88 -15.00 11.14
N VAL A 56 12.22 -16.23 11.50
CA VAL A 56 13.32 -16.56 12.43
C VAL A 56 14.54 -17.12 11.68
N GLU A 57 14.50 -17.15 10.35
CA GLU A 57 15.64 -17.59 9.56
C GLU A 57 16.75 -16.53 9.61
N ASP A 58 17.99 -17.00 9.72
CA ASP A 58 19.15 -16.12 9.76
C ASP A 58 19.47 -15.61 8.34
N HIS A 59 18.93 -14.45 8.00
CA HIS A 59 19.17 -13.76 6.72
C HIS A 59 20.52 -13.03 6.67
N SER A 60 21.44 -13.30 7.59
CA SER A 60 22.77 -12.67 7.63
C SER A 60 23.66 -13.05 6.43
N GLN A 61 23.33 -14.14 5.74
CA GLN A 61 24.03 -14.59 4.53
C GLN A 61 23.67 -13.70 3.33
N HIS A 62 24.35 -12.56 3.19
CA HIS A 62 24.42 -11.83 1.94
C HIS A 62 25.58 -12.42 1.11
N PRO A 63 25.32 -13.08 -0.05
CA PRO A 63 26.41 -13.55 -0.90
C PRO A 63 27.15 -12.34 -1.49
N GLU A 64 28.49 -12.36 -1.39
CA GLU A 64 29.41 -11.39 -2.02
C GLU A 64 29.50 -11.53 -3.54
#